data_AF-A0A1Q7HU05-F1
#
_entry.id   AF-A0A1Q7HU05-F1
#
_cell.length_a   1.000
_cell.length_b   1.000
_cell.length_c   1.000
_cell.angle_alpha   90.00
_cell.angle_beta   90.00
_cell.angle_gamma   90.00
#
_symmetry.space_group_name_H-M   'P 1'
#
loop_
_entity.id
_entity.type
_entity.pdbx_description
1 polymer ?
#
loop_
_entity_poly.entity_id
_entity_poly.type
_entity_poly.pdbx_seq_one_letter_code
_entity_poly.pdbx_strand_id
1 'polypeptide(L)'
;MALAARDKKTLLTLIEQAQLVYLLSRYPKKQVLDDVGDAAKLEAGLEGMRLAAKELPARIKSDHALIPWDELAQKPDSPTVIREMAPMLAGEPEAAFFLRPEAPKERTARKTAKKQEPRKLVTAKARSAKRR
;
A
#
# COMPACT_ATOMS: atom_id res chain seq x y z
N MET A 1 27.50 5.29 -7.62
CA MET A 1 27.77 6.74 -7.38
C MET A 1 28.01 6.95 -5.89
N ALA A 2 28.89 7.87 -5.51
CA ALA A 2 29.03 8.25 -4.10
C ALA A 2 27.94 9.27 -3.72
N LEU A 3 27.03 8.90 -2.81
CA LEU A 3 26.03 9.81 -2.27
C LEU A 3 26.67 10.74 -1.23
N ALA A 4 26.34 12.03 -1.30
CA ALA A 4 26.73 12.98 -0.26
C ALA A 4 26.02 12.62 1.06
N ALA A 5 26.63 12.89 2.21
CA ALA A 5 26.06 12.55 3.52
C ALA A 5 24.66 13.15 3.74
N ARG A 6 24.42 14.37 3.23
CA ARG A 6 23.10 15.00 3.25
C ARG A 6 22.08 14.21 2.43
N ASP A 7 22.42 13.86 1.19
CA ASP A 7 21.53 13.11 0.29
C ASP A 7 21.22 11.73 0.87
N LYS A 8 22.20 11.07 1.49
CA LYS A 8 22.01 9.81 2.22
C LYS A 8 20.98 9.96 3.33
N LYS A 9 21.11 11.00 4.17
CA LYS A 9 20.17 11.26 5.26
C LYS A 9 18.76 11.50 4.73
N THR A 10 18.61 12.31 3.68
CA THR A 10 17.31 12.54 3.04
C THR A 10 16.71 11.25 2.49
N LEU A 11 17.54 10.39 1.89
CA LEU A 11 17.11 9.11 1.34
C LEU A 11 16.70 8.10 2.43
N LEU A 12 17.45 8.04 3.52
CA LEU A 12 17.11 7.26 4.72
C LEU A 12 15.74 7.68 5.25
N THR A 13 15.54 8.98 5.49
CA THR A 13 14.25 9.51 5.95
C THR A 13 13.12 9.15 4.97
N LEU A 14 13.34 9.28 3.67
CA LEU A 14 12.33 8.95 2.67
C LEU A 14 11.89 7.48 2.79
N ILE A 15 12.85 6.56 2.89
CA ILE A 15 12.58 5.11 2.96
C ILE A 15 11.91 4.75 4.30
N GLU A 16 12.35 5.32 5.42
CA GLU A 16 11.73 5.11 6.72
C GLU A 16 10.26 5.53 6.73
N GLN A 17 9.96 6.74 6.21
CA GLN A 17 8.58 7.22 6.12
C GLN A 17 7.76 6.37 5.14
N ALA A 18 8.34 5.95 4.02
CA ALA A 18 7.68 5.05 3.09
C ALA A 18 7.36 3.68 3.74
N GLN A 19 8.25 3.15 4.57
CA GLN A 19 8.01 1.90 5.31
C GLN A 19 6.89 2.04 6.34
N LEU A 20 6.87 3.15 7.08
CA LEU A 20 5.81 3.44 8.04
C LEU A 20 4.45 3.53 7.34
N VAL A 21 4.35 4.34 6.28
CA VAL A 21 3.11 4.49 5.50
C VAL A 21 2.68 3.16 4.91
N TYR A 22 3.62 2.36 4.39
CA TYR A 22 3.34 1.02 3.86
C TYR A 22 2.77 0.09 4.93
N LEU A 23 3.39 0.04 6.12
CA LEU A 23 2.92 -0.79 7.23
C LEU A 23 1.52 -0.38 7.69
N LEU A 24 1.27 0.92 7.88
CA LEU A 24 -0.03 1.42 8.28
C LEU A 24 -1.09 1.17 7.22
N SER A 25 -0.75 1.29 5.93
CA SER A 25 -1.68 0.99 4.82
C SER A 25 -2.12 -0.47 4.73
N ARG A 26 -1.40 -1.40 5.39
CA ARG A 26 -1.74 -2.83 5.42
C ARG A 26 -2.75 -3.21 6.50
N TYR A 27 -2.89 -2.38 7.53
CA TYR A 27 -3.93 -2.59 8.54
C TYR A 27 -5.31 -2.21 7.98
N PRO A 28 -6.40 -2.79 8.51
CA PRO A 28 -7.75 -2.36 8.15
C PRO A 28 -7.92 -0.86 8.38
N LYS A 29 -8.48 -0.13 7.40
CA LYS A 29 -8.65 1.34 7.48
C LYS A 29 -9.29 1.80 8.79
N LYS A 30 -10.30 1.08 9.27
CA LYS A 30 -10.95 1.38 10.55
C LYS A 30 -9.96 1.34 11.71
N GLN A 31 -9.12 0.31 11.80
CA GLN A 31 -8.13 0.19 12.87
C GLN A 31 -7.13 1.35 12.89
N VAL A 32 -6.72 1.84 11.72
CA VAL A 32 -5.75 2.94 11.62
C VAL A 32 -6.40 4.31 11.86
N LEU A 33 -7.62 4.50 11.37
CA LEU A 33 -8.31 5.78 11.47
C LEU A 33 -9.06 5.96 12.81
N ASP A 34 -9.40 4.86 13.49
CA ASP A 34 -10.06 4.89 14.80
C ASP A 34 -9.03 5.07 15.95
N ASP A 35 -7.75 4.73 15.73
CA ASP A 35 -6.66 5.05 16.66
C ASP A 35 -6.03 6.41 16.29
N VAL A 36 -6.21 7.40 17.17
CA VAL A 36 -5.71 8.77 16.96
C VAL A 36 -4.18 8.80 16.80
N GLY A 37 -3.46 7.92 17.49
CA GLY A 37 -2.01 7.84 17.41
C GLY A 37 -1.54 7.30 16.06
N ASP A 38 -2.18 6.26 15.54
CA ASP A 38 -1.83 5.67 14.25
C ASP A 38 -2.28 6.55 13.07
N ALA A 39 -3.42 7.23 13.18
CA ALA A 39 -3.85 8.24 12.21
C ALA A 39 -2.83 9.40 12.13
N ALA A 40 -2.38 9.91 13.28
CA ALA A 40 -1.38 10.98 13.32
C ALA A 40 -0.03 10.54 12.77
N LYS A 41 0.42 9.31 13.05
CA LYS A 41 1.65 8.74 12.46
C LYS A 41 1.52 8.58 10.95
N LEU A 42 0.36 8.16 10.46
CA LEU A 42 0.12 8.02 9.01
C LEU A 42 0.22 9.39 8.33
N GLU A 43 -0.44 10.40 8.87
CA GLU A 43 -0.39 11.77 8.32
C GLU A 43 1.04 12.35 8.35
N ALA A 44 1.72 12.26 9.49
CA ALA A 44 3.10 12.70 9.64
C ALA A 44 4.05 11.95 8.68
N GLY A 45 3.83 10.64 8.49
CA GLY A 45 4.61 9.84 7.55
C GLY A 45 4.40 10.27 6.09
N LEU A 46 3.17 10.60 5.72
CA LEU A 46 2.87 11.12 4.38
C LEU A 46 3.54 12.47 4.14
N GLU A 47 3.47 13.38 5.11
CA GLU A 47 4.14 14.68 5.02
C GLU A 47 5.66 14.55 4.98
N GLY A 48 6.24 13.73 5.86
CA GLY A 48 7.68 13.46 5.88
C GLY A 48 8.17 12.86 4.57
N MET A 49 7.42 11.93 3.98
CA MET A 49 7.75 11.35 2.68
C MET A 49 7.69 12.40 1.55
N ARG A 50 6.70 13.30 1.56
CA ARG A 50 6.60 14.41 0.59
C ARG A 50 7.74 15.41 0.72
N LEU A 51 8.12 15.76 1.96
CA LEU A 51 9.22 16.68 2.23
C LEU A 51 10.55 16.07 1.80
N ALA A 52 10.84 14.83 2.21
CA ALA A 52 12.05 14.12 1.82
C ALA A 52 12.14 13.94 0.30
N ALA A 53 11.02 13.63 -0.37
CA ALA A 53 10.97 13.55 -1.83
C ALA A 53 11.26 14.91 -2.49
N LYS A 54 10.79 16.03 -1.93
CA LYS A 54 11.10 17.37 -2.45
C LYS A 54 12.58 17.71 -2.31
N GLU A 55 13.18 17.38 -1.17
CA GLU A 55 14.58 17.67 -0.87
C GLU A 55 15.59 16.79 -1.62
N LEU A 56 15.16 15.67 -2.21
CA LEU A 56 16.03 14.84 -3.02
C LEU A 56 16.59 15.61 -4.24
N PRO A 57 17.88 15.47 -4.56
CA PRO A 57 18.50 16.12 -5.70
C PRO A 57 17.95 15.57 -7.02
N ALA A 58 17.87 16.44 -8.03
CA ALA A 58 17.28 16.12 -9.34
C ALA A 58 17.92 14.89 -10.01
N ARG A 59 19.23 14.69 -9.82
CA ARG A 59 19.97 13.52 -10.35
C ARG A 59 19.41 12.17 -9.87
N ILE A 60 19.01 12.08 -8.59
CA ILE A 60 18.45 10.84 -8.04
C ILE A 60 17.04 10.62 -8.59
N LYS A 61 16.28 11.71 -8.72
CA LYS A 61 14.93 11.65 -9.28
C LYS A 61 14.92 11.21 -10.75
N SER A 62 15.88 11.71 -11.55
CA SER A 62 16.02 11.35 -12.96
C SER A 62 16.45 9.89 -13.15
N ASP A 63 17.33 9.38 -12.29
CA ASP A 63 17.83 8.01 -12.38
C ASP A 63 16.75 6.97 -12.00
N HIS A 64 15.71 7.40 -11.27
CA HIS A 64 14.60 6.55 -10.83
C HIS A 64 13.25 7.05 -11.36
N ALA A 65 13.12 7.03 -12.68
CA ALA A 65 11.91 7.44 -13.41
C ALA A 65 10.68 6.55 -13.15
N LEU A 66 10.86 5.35 -12.58
CA LEU A 66 9.76 4.47 -12.17
C LEU A 66 8.95 5.05 -11.00
N ILE A 67 9.53 6.00 -10.26
CA ILE A 67 8.85 6.67 -9.16
C ILE A 67 8.17 7.93 -9.71
N PRO A 68 6.83 8.02 -9.69
CA PRO A 68 6.13 9.24 -10.10
C PRO A 68 6.24 10.27 -8.97
N TRP A 69 7.36 11.00 -8.95
CA TRP A 69 7.70 11.98 -7.91
C TRP A 69 6.63 13.06 -7.69
N ASP A 70 5.93 13.47 -8.75
CA ASP A 70 4.83 14.44 -8.68
C ASP A 70 3.54 13.82 -8.12
N GLU A 71 3.28 12.54 -8.41
CA GLU A 71 2.10 11.84 -7.91
C GLU A 71 2.28 11.32 -6.49
N LEU A 72 3.51 11.12 -6.02
CA LEU A 72 3.85 10.76 -4.65
C LEU A 72 3.24 11.71 -3.62
N ALA A 73 3.00 12.96 -4.01
CA ALA A 73 2.29 13.93 -3.18
C ALA A 73 0.80 13.60 -2.98
N GLN A 74 0.15 13.01 -3.99
CA GLN A 74 -1.28 12.69 -3.98
C GLN A 74 -1.56 11.24 -3.58
N LYS A 75 -0.79 10.30 -4.15
CA LYS A 75 -0.91 8.86 -3.91
C LYS A 75 0.47 8.31 -3.56
N PRO A 76 0.70 8.00 -2.26
CA PRO A 76 1.96 7.44 -1.83
C PRO A 76 2.10 6.01 -2.37
N ASP A 77 2.91 5.80 -3.42
CA ASP A 77 3.30 4.45 -3.85
C ASP A 77 4.54 3.97 -3.07
N SER A 78 4.35 3.82 -1.76
CA SER A 78 5.38 3.40 -0.82
C SER A 78 6.15 2.13 -1.20
N PRO A 79 5.53 1.04 -1.71
CA PRO A 79 6.29 -0.18 -2.03
C PRO A 79 7.26 0.01 -3.20
N THR A 80 6.93 0.82 -4.20
CA THR A 80 7.83 1.11 -5.33
C THR A 80 9.01 1.96 -4.89
N VAL A 81 8.76 2.99 -4.05
CA VAL A 81 9.82 3.82 -3.48
C VAL A 81 10.84 2.98 -2.69
N ILE A 82 10.37 2.07 -1.83
CA ILE A 82 11.28 1.24 -1.02
C ILE A 82 12.15 0.33 -1.91
N ARG A 83 11.58 -0.27 -2.96
CA ARG A 83 12.31 -1.18 -3.85
C ARG A 83 13.41 -0.49 -4.66
N GLU A 84 13.10 0.68 -5.18
CA GLU A 84 14.00 1.44 -6.05
C GLU A 84 15.10 2.15 -5.24
N MET A 85 14.74 2.70 -4.07
CA MET A 85 15.65 3.52 -3.28
C MET A 85 16.52 2.71 -2.31
N ALA A 86 16.02 1.61 -1.73
CA ALA A 86 16.77 0.83 -0.74
C ALA A 86 18.14 0.31 -1.25
N PRO A 87 18.28 -0.15 -2.52
CA PRO A 87 19.57 -0.58 -3.05
C PRO A 87 20.64 0.53 -3.07
N MET A 88 20.25 1.81 -3.14
CA MET A 88 21.20 2.93 -3.13
C MET A 88 21.90 3.09 -1.78
N LEU A 89 21.32 2.55 -0.71
CA LEU A 89 21.88 2.57 0.64
C LEU A 89 22.55 1.23 1.01
N ALA A 90 22.79 0.37 0.01
CA ALA A 90 23.53 -0.88 0.23
C ALA A 90 24.93 -0.57 0.77
N GLY A 91 25.16 -0.91 2.04
CA GLY A 91 26.41 -0.64 2.76
C GLY A 91 26.22 0.19 4.04
N GLU A 92 25.07 0.86 4.20
CA GLU A 92 24.69 1.49 5.47
C GLU A 92 24.10 0.44 6.43
N PRO A 93 24.40 0.48 7.74
CA PRO A 93 23.89 -0.49 8.70
C PRO A 93 22.36 -0.45 8.81
N GLU A 94 21.75 0.73 8.64
CA GLU A 94 20.29 0.92 8.67
C GLU A 94 19.59 0.20 7.52
N ALA A 95 20.27 0.09 6.36
CA ALA A 95 19.68 -0.56 5.18
C ALA A 95 19.45 -2.07 5.37
N ALA A 96 20.13 -2.69 6.34
CA ALA A 96 19.91 -4.09 6.68
C ALA A 96 18.51 -4.35 7.28
N PHE A 97 17.89 -3.34 7.88
CA PHE A 97 16.58 -3.45 8.54
C PHE A 97 15.42 -3.11 7.60
N PHE A 98 15.70 -2.70 6.37
CA PHE A 98 14.66 -2.25 5.47
C PHE A 98 13.73 -3.38 5.02
N LEU A 99 12.44 -3.05 5.04
CA LEU A 99 11.40 -3.93 4.52
C LEU A 99 11.65 -4.20 3.04
N ARG A 100 11.46 -5.46 2.65
CA ARG A 100 11.40 -5.86 1.25
C ARG A 100 9.94 -6.12 0.90
N PRO A 101 9.19 -5.10 0.44
CA PRO A 101 7.77 -5.30 0.13
C PRO A 101 7.64 -6.35 -0.98
N GLU A 102 6.95 -7.46 -0.68
CA GLU A 102 6.70 -8.54 -1.65
C GLU A 102 6.07 -7.99 -2.93
N ALA A 103 6.54 -8.45 -4.10
CA ALA A 103 5.90 -8.17 -5.40
C ALA A 103 4.38 -8.36 -5.26
N PRO A 104 3.54 -7.46 -5.79
CA PRO A 104 2.09 -7.59 -5.69
C PRO A 104 1.69 -8.99 -6.16
N LYS A 105 1.29 -9.85 -5.22
CA LYS A 105 0.76 -11.17 -5.54
C LYS A 105 -0.49 -10.94 -6.37
N GLU A 106 -0.46 -11.34 -7.64
CA GLU A 106 -1.67 -11.40 -8.46
C GLU A 106 -2.73 -12.13 -7.64
N ARG A 107 -3.78 -11.40 -7.28
CA ARG A 107 -4.96 -11.98 -6.66
C ARG A 107 -5.56 -12.90 -7.70
N THR A 108 -5.18 -14.17 -7.67
CA THR A 108 -5.94 -15.23 -8.32
C THR A 108 -7.33 -15.17 -7.72
N ALA A 109 -8.26 -14.61 -8.50
CA ALA A 109 -9.66 -14.56 -8.14
C ALA A 109 -10.11 -15.99 -7.86
N ARG A 110 -10.24 -16.35 -6.58
CA ARG A 110 -10.99 -17.53 -6.17
C ARG A 110 -12.41 -17.30 -6.66
N LYS A 111 -12.73 -17.84 -7.84
CA LYS A 111 -14.09 -18.02 -8.32
C LYS A 111 -14.81 -18.86 -7.28
N THR A 112 -15.50 -18.20 -6.35
CA THR A 112 -16.51 -18.83 -5.52
C THR A 112 -17.59 -19.33 -6.48
N ALA A 113 -17.59 -20.64 -6.73
CA ALA A 113 -18.68 -21.31 -7.40
C ALA A 113 -19.95 -21.07 -6.58
N LYS A 114 -20.79 -20.12 -7.04
CA LYS A 114 -22.19 -20.01 -6.64
C LYS A 114 -22.86 -21.34 -6.97
N LYS A 115 -23.01 -22.21 -5.97
CA LYS A 115 -23.95 -23.33 -6.04
C LYS A 115 -25.34 -22.71 -6.09
N GLN A 116 -25.90 -22.62 -7.30
CA GLN A 116 -27.28 -22.26 -7.52
C GLN A 116 -28.16 -23.32 -6.86
N GLU A 117 -28.84 -22.95 -5.79
CA GLU A 117 -30.04 -23.65 -5.34
C GLU A 117 -31.16 -23.37 -6.35
N PRO A 118 -31.75 -24.38 -7.00
CA PRO A 118 -32.95 -24.17 -7.78
C PRO A 118 -34.13 -23.94 -6.84
N ARG A 119 -34.54 -22.68 -6.70
CA ARG A 119 -35.86 -22.30 -6.20
C ARG A 119 -36.93 -23.01 -7.03
N LYS A 120 -37.57 -24.05 -6.48
CA LYS A 120 -38.88 -24.52 -6.97
C LYS A 120 -39.97 -23.79 -6.20
N LEU A 121 -40.49 -22.73 -6.81
CA LEU A 121 -41.76 -22.12 -6.44
C LEU A 121 -42.69 -22.24 -7.65
N VAL A 122 -43.57 -23.24 -7.65
CA VAL A 122 -44.67 -23.32 -8.63
C VAL A 122 -45.94 -23.79 -7.91
N THR A 123 -46.69 -22.78 -7.47
CA THR A 123 -48.15 -22.61 -7.57
C THR A 123 -49.11 -23.69 -7.05
N ALA A 124 -49.89 -23.23 -6.07
CA ALA A 124 -51.28 -23.56 -5.75
C ALA A 124 -52.08 -24.29 -6.84
N LYS A 125 -52.74 -25.38 -6.43
CA LYS A 125 -53.93 -25.90 -7.10
C LYS A 125 -55.00 -26.24 -6.07
N ALA A 126 -55.92 -25.30 -5.88
CA ALA A 126 -57.21 -25.54 -5.27
C ALA A 126 -57.96 -26.63 -6.03
N ARG A 127 -58.38 -27.71 -5.34
CA ARG A 127 -59.48 -28.57 -5.78
C ARG A 127 -60.30 -29.07 -4.58
N SER A 128 -61.41 -28.37 -4.38
CA SER A 128 -62.74 -28.92 -4.09
C SER A 128 -62.84 -30.00 -3.00
N ALA A 129 -63.11 -29.55 -1.77
CA ALA A 129 -63.97 -30.29 -0.86
C ALA A 129 -65.42 -30.24 -1.39
N LYS A 130 -65.94 -31.35 -1.92
CA LYS A 130 -67.39 -31.56 -2.07
C LYS A 130 -67.75 -33.05 -2.20
N ARG A 131 -68.46 -33.55 -1.17
CA ARG A 131 -69.44 -34.65 -1.16
C ARG A 131 -69.01 -36.03 -1.67
N ARG A 132 -69.02 -37.00 -0.76
CA ARG A 132 -70.05 -38.06 -0.73
C ARG A 132 -70.14 -38.67 0.65
#